data_AF-A0A091DDA1-F1
#
_entry.id   AF-A0A091DDA1-F1
#
_cell.length_a   1.000
_cell.length_b   1.000
_cell.length_c   1.000
_cell.angle_alpha   90.00
_cell.angle_beta   90.00
_cell.angle_gamma   90.00
#
_symmetry.space_group_name_H-M   'P 1'
#
loop_
_entity.id
_entity.type
_entity.pdbx_description
1 polymer ?
#
loop_
_entity_poly.entity_id
_entity_poly.type
_entity_poly.pdbx_seq_one_letter_code
_entity_poly.pdbx_strand_id
1 'polypeptide(L)'
;MLTGFNITHYSKKTEDPTSAEMTEESIKKVLQRHRLSGSCHVVMFQLEFQILEIQNKENLSSVITDLSIVMEPTEYSELNEFVSRAEERRDLFMFFRGLHFFVEWYEYRKRTFKHFKVKSEIFII
;
A
#
# COMPACT_ATOMS: atom_id res chain seq x y z
N MET A 1 -11.98 -10.85 -6.13
CA MET A 1 -11.07 -11.31 -5.06
C MET A 1 -9.66 -10.92 -5.48
N LEU A 2 -8.95 -10.10 -4.70
CA LEU A 2 -7.52 -9.86 -4.93
C LEU A 2 -6.77 -11.14 -4.54
N THR A 3 -6.60 -12.05 -5.49
CA THR A 3 -5.86 -13.29 -5.26
C THR A 3 -4.38 -12.95 -5.17
N GLY A 4 -3.72 -13.24 -4.04
CA GLY A 4 -2.25 -13.13 -3.93
C GLY A 4 -1.72 -12.39 -2.70
N PHE A 5 -2.56 -11.69 -1.94
CA PHE A 5 -2.19 -11.13 -0.63
C PHE A 5 -3.31 -11.26 0.40
N ASN A 6 -2.91 -11.38 1.66
CA ASN A 6 -3.80 -11.53 2.82
C ASN A 6 -3.59 -10.34 3.77
N ILE A 7 -4.69 -9.76 4.25
CA ILE A 7 -4.66 -8.77 5.32
C ILE A 7 -4.73 -9.52 6.63
N THR A 8 -3.77 -9.27 7.53
CA THR A 8 -3.66 -9.96 8.82
C THR A 8 -4.09 -9.09 9.98
N HIS A 9 -3.93 -7.77 9.87
CA HIS A 9 -4.33 -6.84 10.91
C HIS A 9 -4.84 -5.55 10.30
N TYR A 10 -5.87 -4.99 10.93
CA TYR A 10 -6.39 -3.67 10.61
C TYR A 10 -6.78 -2.98 11.92
N SER A 11 -6.37 -1.72 12.06
CA SER A 11 -6.83 -0.86 13.14
C SER A 11 -7.09 0.54 12.63
N LYS A 12 -8.03 1.22 13.30
CA LYS A 12 -8.42 2.60 13.04
C LYS A 12 -8.43 3.35 14.36
N LYS A 13 -7.88 4.56 14.35
CA LYS A 13 -7.97 5.52 15.44
C LYS A 13 -8.51 6.82 14.87
N THR A 14 -9.61 7.31 15.42
CA THR A 14 -10.14 8.63 15.11
C THR A 14 -9.50 9.63 16.06
N GLU A 15 -8.97 10.72 15.51
CA GLU A 15 -8.47 11.85 16.27
C GLU A 15 -9.43 13.01 15.98
N ASP A 16 -10.18 13.41 17.01
CA ASP A 16 -10.99 14.62 16.92
C ASP A 16 -10.03 15.81 16.93
N PRO A 17 -9.96 16.61 15.85
CA PRO A 17 -9.18 17.83 15.90
C PRO A 17 -9.81 18.72 16.98
N THR A 18 -9.07 18.92 18.07
CA THR A 18 -9.50 19.78 19.16
C THR A 18 -9.62 21.21 18.62
N SER A 19 -10.76 21.86 18.90
CA SER A 19 -11.15 23.25 18.62
C SER A 19 -11.65 23.60 17.20
N ALA A 20 -12.98 23.64 17.11
CA ALA A 20 -13.79 24.74 16.58
C ALA A 20 -13.09 25.83 15.73
N GLU A 21 -13.44 25.87 14.44
CA GLU A 21 -13.89 27.12 13.84
C GLU A 21 -15.34 26.91 13.41
N MET A 22 -16.27 27.32 14.28
CA MET A 22 -17.64 27.60 13.86
C MET A 22 -17.63 28.91 13.07
N THR A 23 -17.09 28.88 11.85
CA THR A 23 -17.46 29.86 10.83
C THR A 23 -18.85 29.49 10.29
N GLU A 24 -19.59 30.46 9.77
CA GLU A 24 -21.04 30.47 9.53
C GLU A 24 -21.62 29.35 8.62
N GLU A 25 -20.79 28.41 8.18
CA GLU A 25 -21.17 27.16 7.53
C GLU A 25 -20.58 25.98 8.31
N SER A 26 -21.43 25.03 8.74
CA SER A 26 -21.06 23.91 9.60
C SER A 26 -20.11 22.91 8.89
N ILE A 27 -18.83 23.24 8.80
CA ILE A 27 -17.77 22.36 8.27
C ILE A 27 -17.24 21.50 9.41
N LYS A 28 -17.45 20.19 9.33
CA LYS A 28 -16.85 19.21 10.26
C LYS A 28 -15.61 18.61 9.61
N LYS A 29 -14.50 18.58 10.36
CA LYS A 29 -13.25 17.94 9.96
C LYS A 29 -12.92 16.82 10.94
N VAL A 30 -12.61 15.64 10.43
CA VAL A 30 -12.23 14.47 11.24
C VAL A 30 -10.96 13.87 10.67
N LEU A 31 -9.94 13.69 11.52
CA LEU A 31 -8.71 13.01 11.11
C LEU A 31 -8.78 11.56 11.58
N GLN A 32 -8.51 10.64 10.66
CA GLN A 32 -8.50 9.21 10.95
C GLN A 32 -7.15 8.63 10.59
N ARG A 33 -6.55 7.90 11.53
CA ARG A 33 -5.30 7.18 11.32
C ARG A 33 -5.61 5.70 11.22
N HIS A 34 -5.20 5.10 10.11
CA HIS A 34 -5.42 3.71 9.79
C HIS A 34 -4.08 2.99 9.77
N ARG A 35 -4.05 1.77 10.30
CA ARG A 35 -2.92 0.87 10.19
C ARG A 35 -3.39 -0.46 9.65
N LEU A 36 -2.64 -0.97 8.68
CA LEU A 36 -2.91 -2.23 8.01
C LEU A 36 -1.63 -3.03 7.95
N SER A 37 -1.69 -4.32 8.25
CA SER A 37 -0.62 -5.25 7.93
C SER A 37 -1.15 -6.41 7.11
N GLY A 38 -0.28 -6.94 6.26
CA GLY A 38 -0.59 -8.08 5.43
C GLY A 38 0.65 -8.72 4.87
N SER A 39 0.43 -9.72 4.03
CA SER A 39 1.49 -10.45 3.37
C SER A 39 1.02 -10.96 2.03
N CYS A 40 1.89 -10.95 1.03
CA CYS A 40 1.77 -11.84 -0.11
C CYS A 40 2.69 -13.05 0.09
N HIS A 41 2.74 -13.95 -0.89
CA HIS A 41 3.69 -15.08 -0.82
C HIS A 41 5.17 -14.67 -0.98
N VAL A 42 5.45 -13.39 -1.22
CA VAL A 42 6.80 -12.86 -1.46
C VAL A 42 7.29 -11.98 -0.31
N VAL A 43 6.43 -11.14 0.27
CA VAL A 43 6.81 -10.14 1.29
C VAL A 43 5.68 -9.93 2.31
N MET A 44 6.06 -9.61 3.55
CA MET A 44 5.16 -8.96 4.49
C MET A 44 5.24 -7.44 4.35
N PHE A 45 4.11 -6.79 4.59
CA PHE A 45 4.00 -5.33 4.57
C PHE A 45 3.15 -4.82 5.73
N GLN A 46 3.49 -3.64 6.19
CA GLN A 46 2.69 -2.81 7.06
C GLN A 46 2.56 -1.43 6.42
N LEU A 47 1.37 -0.85 6.46
CA LEU A 47 1.17 0.53 6.04
C LEU A 47 0.35 1.27 7.07
N GLU A 48 0.61 2.56 7.14
CA GLU A 48 -0.09 3.50 7.98
C GLU A 48 -0.48 4.71 7.13
N PHE A 49 -1.73 5.14 7.20
CA PHE A 49 -2.20 6.28 6.44
C PHE A 49 -3.18 7.12 7.24
N GLN A 50 -3.21 8.41 6.91
CA GLN A 50 -4.12 9.37 7.52
C GLN A 50 -5.14 9.81 6.48
N ILE A 51 -6.41 9.77 6.85
CA ILE A 51 -7.53 10.31 6.06
C ILE A 51 -8.06 11.54 6.78
N LEU A 52 -8.09 12.67 6.10
CA LEU A 52 -8.85 13.84 6.51
C LEU A 52 -10.22 13.81 5.83
N GLU A 53 -11.27 13.61 6.63
CA GLU A 53 -12.66 13.72 6.20
C GLU A 53 -13.14 15.16 6.45
N ILE A 54 -13.72 15.78 5.43
CA ILE A 54 -14.32 17.11 5.50
C ILE A 54 -15.77 16.98 5.06
N GLN A 55 -16.68 17.32 5.97
CA GLN A 55 -18.12 17.28 5.75
C GLN A 55 -18.73 18.68 5.88
N ASN A 56 -19.41 19.10 4.81
CA ASN A 56 -20.25 20.30 4.79
C ASN A 56 -21.72 19.87 4.67
N LYS A 57 -22.66 20.83 4.66
CA LYS A 57 -24.11 20.53 4.53
C LYS A 57 -24.46 19.71 3.28
N GLU A 58 -23.70 19.85 2.20
CA GLU A 58 -24.01 19.25 0.89
C GLU A 58 -23.04 18.14 0.46
N ASN A 59 -21.81 18.15 0.98
CA ASN A 59 -20.72 17.32 0.45
C ASN A 59 -19.92 16.62 1.56
N LEU A 60 -19.49 15.39 1.27
CA LEU A 60 -18.49 14.65 2.03
C LEU A 60 -17.27 14.47 1.13
N SER A 61 -16.10 14.87 1.61
CA SER A 61 -14.83 14.64 0.91
C SER A 61 -13.82 13.99 1.85
N SER A 62 -12.95 13.17 1.28
CA SER A 62 -11.90 12.46 2.01
C SER A 62 -10.62 12.53 1.21
N VAL A 63 -9.51 12.84 1.88
CA VAL A 63 -8.20 12.89 1.25
C VAL A 63 -7.17 12.18 2.13
N ILE A 64 -6.28 11.41 1.51
CA ILE A 64 -5.12 10.83 2.20
C ILE A 64 -4.09 11.93 2.38
N THR A 65 -3.85 12.33 3.63
CA THR A 65 -2.90 13.40 3.97
C THR A 65 -1.49 12.87 4.20
N ASP A 66 -1.37 11.60 4.57
CA ASP A 66 -0.12 10.95 4.92
C ASP A 66 -0.20 9.45 4.60
N LEU A 67 0.89 8.87 4.11
CA LEU A 67 1.01 7.45 3.79
C LEU A 67 2.44 7.02 4.05
N SER A 68 2.61 6.03 4.93
CA SER A 68 3.88 5.36 5.19
C SER A 68 3.71 3.86 5.01
N ILE A 69 4.71 3.23 4.40
CA ILE A 69 4.72 1.83 4.03
C ILE A 69 6.06 1.24 4.45
N VAL A 70 5.99 0.19 5.26
CA VAL A 70 7.14 -0.62 5.66
C VAL A 70 6.96 -2.01 5.05
N MET A 71 7.94 -2.44 4.27
CA MET A 71 8.05 -3.84 3.84
C MET A 71 9.21 -4.51 4.55
N GLU A 72 9.10 -5.83 4.71
CA GLU A 72 10.26 -6.64 5.08
C GLU A 72 11.40 -6.45 4.07
N PRO A 73 12.67 -6.46 4.51
CA PRO A 73 13.81 -6.38 3.62
C PRO A 73 13.73 -7.43 2.53
N THR A 74 13.93 -7.02 1.28
CA THR A 74 13.93 -7.92 0.13
C THR A 74 15.19 -7.73 -0.71
N GLU A 75 15.52 -8.75 -1.49
CA GLU A 75 16.59 -8.68 -2.49
C GLU A 75 16.20 -7.78 -3.69
N TYR A 76 14.95 -7.30 -3.76
CA TYR A 76 14.40 -6.54 -4.87
C TYR A 76 14.45 -5.03 -4.56
N SER A 77 15.54 -4.37 -4.97
CA SER A 77 15.66 -2.92 -4.82
C SER A 77 14.55 -2.15 -5.53
N GLU A 78 13.96 -2.71 -6.59
CA GLU A 78 12.85 -2.10 -7.31
C GLU A 78 11.58 -1.98 -6.45
N LEU A 79 11.40 -2.85 -5.44
CA LEU A 79 10.30 -2.73 -4.48
C LEU A 79 10.47 -1.49 -3.60
N ASN A 80 11.69 -1.15 -3.20
CA ASN A 80 11.95 0.05 -2.39
C ASN A 80 11.61 1.32 -3.19
N GLU A 81 12.06 1.42 -4.43
CA GLU A 81 11.73 2.57 -5.31
C GLU A 81 10.22 2.66 -5.58
N PHE A 82 9.58 1.50 -5.78
CA PHE A 82 8.12 1.41 -5.93
C PHE A 82 7.39 1.93 -4.68
N VAL A 83 7.81 1.52 -3.49
CA VAL A 83 7.24 1.97 -2.21
C VAL A 83 7.38 3.47 -2.04
N SER A 84 8.59 4.02 -2.23
CA SER A 84 8.83 5.45 -2.07
C SER A 84 7.95 6.29 -2.99
N ARG A 85 7.72 5.85 -4.24
CA ARG A 85 6.80 6.54 -5.16
C ARG A 85 5.34 6.48 -4.71
N ALA A 86 4.91 5.36 -4.12
CA ALA A 86 3.55 5.23 -3.61
C ALA A 86 3.32 6.15 -2.41
N GLU A 87 4.29 6.23 -1.49
CA GLU A 87 4.28 7.15 -0.35
C GLU A 87 4.26 8.61 -0.80
N GLU A 88 5.17 9.01 -1.71
CA GLU A 88 5.26 10.38 -2.25
C GLU A 88 3.94 10.82 -2.89
N ARG A 89 3.30 9.94 -3.65
CA ARG A 89 2.01 10.21 -4.31
C ARG A 89 0.81 10.06 -3.39
N ARG A 90 0.99 9.49 -2.20
CA ARG A 90 -0.09 9.11 -1.27
C ARG A 90 -1.13 8.21 -1.94
N ASP A 91 -0.69 7.40 -2.89
CA ASP A 91 -1.54 6.60 -3.75
C ASP A 91 -1.57 5.14 -3.26
N LEU A 92 -2.47 4.89 -2.31
CA LEU A 92 -2.70 3.57 -1.75
C LEU A 92 -3.18 2.56 -2.81
N PHE A 93 -3.88 3.04 -3.84
CA PHE A 93 -4.34 2.18 -4.93
C PHE A 93 -3.18 1.75 -5.82
N MET A 94 -2.27 2.67 -6.17
CA MET A 94 -1.04 2.35 -6.88
C MET A 94 -0.20 1.32 -6.11
N PHE A 95 -0.14 1.44 -4.79
CA PHE A 95 0.54 0.47 -3.95
C PHE A 95 -0.05 -0.95 -4.10
N PHE A 96 -1.34 -1.13 -3.84
CA PHE A 96 -1.95 -2.47 -3.92
C PHE A 96 -1.94 -3.04 -5.33
N ARG A 97 -2.17 -2.19 -6.34
CA ARG A 97 -2.14 -2.60 -7.75
C ARG A 97 -0.74 -3.01 -8.19
N GLY A 98 0.27 -2.24 -7.83
CA GLY A 98 1.67 -2.55 -8.16
C GLY A 98 2.14 -3.82 -7.46
N LEU A 99 1.81 -3.97 -6.18
CA LEU A 99 2.15 -5.19 -5.43
C LEU A 99 1.46 -6.42 -6.02
N HIS A 100 0.18 -6.32 -6.41
CA HIS A 100 -0.53 -7.40 -7.10
C HIS A 100 0.21 -7.85 -8.36
N PHE A 101 0.56 -6.93 -9.25
CA PHE A 101 1.29 -7.28 -10.47
C PHE A 101 2.68 -7.86 -10.17
N PHE A 102 3.40 -7.30 -9.20
CA PHE A 102 4.71 -7.84 -8.83
C PHE A 102 4.62 -9.31 -8.42
N VAL A 103 3.63 -9.63 -7.57
CA VAL A 103 3.33 -10.97 -7.05
C VAL A 103 2.87 -11.92 -8.15
N GLU A 104 1.99 -11.45 -9.04
CA GLU A 104 1.53 -12.23 -10.19
C GLU A 104 2.68 -12.62 -11.11
N TRP A 105 3.53 -11.66 -11.48
CA TRP A 105 4.66 -11.87 -12.37
C TRP A 105 5.87 -12.55 -11.72
N TYR A 106 5.93 -12.58 -10.39
CA TYR A 106 7.04 -13.19 -9.64
C TYR A 106 7.22 -14.67 -10.00
N GLU A 107 6.14 -15.46 -9.92
CA GLU A 107 6.18 -16.89 -10.21
C GLU A 107 6.55 -17.18 -11.67
N TYR A 108 6.06 -16.36 -12.62
CA TYR A 108 6.45 -16.48 -14.03
C TYR A 108 7.94 -16.20 -14.24
N ARG A 109 8.48 -15.13 -13.65
CA ARG A 109 9.92 -14.81 -13.74
C ARG A 109 10.78 -15.94 -13.15
N LYS A 110 10.40 -16.46 -11.99
CA LYS A 110 11.11 -17.56 -11.32
C LYS A 110 11.15 -18.84 -12.18
N ARG A 111 10.02 -19.21 -12.78
CA ARG A 111 9.93 -20.38 -13.69
C ARG A 111 10.77 -20.18 -14.94
N THR A 112 10.67 -19.00 -15.57
CA THR A 112 11.45 -18.66 -16.77
C THR A 112 12.94 -18.69 -16.48
N PHE A 113 13.39 -18.09 -15.37
CA PHE A 113 14.80 -18.09 -14.98
C PHE A 113 15.30 -19.51 -14.72
N LYS A 114 14.53 -20.35 -14.02
CA LYS A 114 14.86 -21.76 -13.82
C LYS A 114 14.99 -22.52 -15.15
N HIS A 115 14.07 -22.32 -16.09
CA HIS A 115 14.09 -22.96 -17.41
C HIS A 115 15.36 -22.61 -18.20
N PHE A 116 15.77 -21.34 -18.20
CA PHE A 116 16.96 -20.90 -18.92
C PHE A 116 18.27 -21.28 -18.20
N LYS A 117 18.29 -21.31 -16.87
CA LYS A 117 19.46 -21.76 -16.09
C LYS A 117 19.74 -23.25 -16.25
N VAL A 118 18.69 -24.08 -16.28
CA VAL A 118 18.82 -25.52 -16.54
C VAL A 118 19.32 -25.78 -17.97
N LYS A 119 18.92 -24.96 -18.95
CA LYS A 119 19.45 -25.07 -20.31
C LYS A 119 20.94 -24.78 -20.40
N SER A 120 21.45 -23.75 -19.72
CA SER A 120 22.89 -23.45 -19.76
C SER A 120 23.78 -24.53 -19.14
N GLU A 121 23.26 -25.33 -18.20
CA GLU A 121 23.98 -26.47 -17.61
C GLU A 121 23.98 -27.71 -18.53
N ILE A 122 22.96 -27.87 -19.39
CA ILE A 122 22.87 -29.00 -20.33
C ILE A 122 23.74 -28.79 -21.59
N PHE A 123 24.11 -27.56 -21.91
CA PHE A 123 24.97 -27.24 -23.07
C PHE A 123 26.49 -27.25 -22.76
N ILE A 124 26.91 -27.80 -21.62
CA ILE A 124 28.31 -28.16 -21.36
C ILE A 124 28.47 -29.68 -21.55
N ILE A 125 28.52 -30.13 -22.80
CA ILE A 125 29.06 -31.44 -23.21
C ILE A 125 29.78 -31.27 -24.54
#